data_AF-A0A3D1EV60-F1
#
_entry.id   AF-A0A3D1EV60-F1
#
_cell.length_a   1.000
_cell.length_b   1.000
_cell.length_c   1.000
_cell.angle_alpha   90.00
_cell.angle_beta   90.00
_cell.angle_gamma   90.00
#
_symmetry.space_group_name_H-M   'P 1'
#
loop_
_entity.id
_entity.type
_entity.pdbx_description
1 polymer ?
#
loop_
_entity_poly.entity_id
_entity_poly.type
_entity_poly.pdbx_seq_one_letter_code
_entity_poly.pdbx_strand_id
1 'polypeptide(L)'
;MVLTCFSGSASGWITRASLPGDYWTLIFETLIWQMLVLSAVIVMYRFRPILREQLPQLLRHNTPWKTNIGIPATQEIIAAIISTLVAGIMTYLLIRNATPKQVLFSLVFCFALGAGIGQSLMPNTNPIAIFVSPGLVAIGSYLLVILRFDDSTTLLASLYSGSESGTGFLSQFPGSALALPIDYMSAGILGCCIGIGIVRAAADEMDDEPLPAESA
;
A
#
# COMPACT_ATOMS: atom_id res chain seq x y z
N MET A 1 14.40 -5.96 -11.85
CA MET A 1 15.60 -5.35 -11.23
C MET A 1 16.37 -4.44 -12.18
N VAL A 2 16.44 -4.73 -13.49
CA VAL A 2 17.20 -3.90 -14.44
C VAL A 2 16.56 -2.52 -14.71
N LEU A 3 15.27 -2.31 -14.41
CA LEU A 3 14.63 -1.00 -14.64
C LEU A 3 14.73 -0.04 -13.45
N THR A 4 14.53 -0.47 -12.20
CA THR A 4 14.63 0.42 -11.03
C THR A 4 16.02 1.00 -10.78
N CYS A 5 17.09 0.32 -11.21
CA CYS A 5 18.46 0.86 -11.17
C CYS A 5 18.81 1.77 -12.37
N PHE A 6 18.01 1.77 -13.45
CA PHE A 6 18.21 2.60 -14.64
C PHE A 6 17.07 3.64 -14.85
N SER A 7 16.02 3.58 -14.04
CA SER A 7 14.86 4.46 -14.13
C SER A 7 15.12 5.72 -13.33
N GLY A 8 15.36 6.83 -14.04
CA GLY A 8 15.07 8.16 -13.52
C GLY A 8 13.61 8.30 -13.07
N SER A 9 13.12 9.53 -13.00
CA SER A 9 11.74 9.82 -12.57
C SER A 9 10.69 8.93 -13.26
N ALA A 10 9.56 8.68 -12.59
CA ALA A 10 8.43 7.95 -13.19
C ALA A 10 8.02 8.53 -14.56
N SER A 11 8.06 9.86 -14.70
CA SER A 11 7.89 10.54 -15.98
C SER A 11 8.90 10.12 -17.04
N GLY A 12 10.16 9.91 -16.65
CA GLY A 12 11.22 9.40 -17.53
C GLY A 12 11.07 7.93 -17.88
N TRP A 13 10.42 7.11 -17.06
CA TRP A 13 10.06 5.74 -17.47
C TRP A 13 8.97 5.76 -18.54
N ILE A 14 7.88 6.51 -18.29
CA ILE A 14 6.74 6.64 -19.21
C ILE A 14 7.17 7.13 -20.59
N THR A 15 8.10 8.09 -20.66
CA THR A 15 8.56 8.65 -21.95
C THR A 15 9.55 7.76 -22.71
N ARG A 16 10.18 6.78 -22.04
CA ARG A 16 11.16 5.87 -22.65
C ARG A 16 10.59 4.51 -23.01
N ALA A 17 9.47 4.13 -22.41
CA ALA A 17 8.83 2.85 -22.66
C ALA A 17 8.02 2.86 -23.98
N SER A 18 8.04 1.74 -24.69
CA SER A 18 7.11 1.42 -25.76
C SER A 18 5.79 0.94 -25.14
N LEU A 19 5.02 1.90 -24.63
CA LEU A 19 3.71 1.65 -24.03
C LEU A 19 2.69 1.16 -25.09
N PRO A 20 1.68 0.35 -24.73
CA PRO A 20 1.31 -0.17 -23.41
C PRO A 20 1.92 -1.52 -23.03
N GLY A 21 2.56 -2.24 -23.96
CA GLY A 21 3.09 -3.60 -23.74
C GLY A 21 4.08 -3.71 -22.58
N ASP A 22 4.83 -2.65 -22.31
CA ASP A 22 5.83 -2.58 -21.23
C ASP A 22 5.23 -2.54 -19.81
N TYR A 23 3.92 -2.34 -19.65
CA TYR A 23 3.25 -2.43 -18.34
C TYR A 23 3.22 -3.86 -17.78
N TRP A 24 3.33 -4.89 -18.63
CA TRP A 24 3.52 -6.27 -18.16
C TRP A 24 4.79 -6.41 -17.34
N THR A 25 5.87 -5.75 -17.76
CA THR A 25 7.14 -5.73 -17.04
C THR A 25 6.97 -5.12 -15.65
N LEU A 26 6.18 -4.06 -15.51
CA LEU A 26 5.88 -3.46 -14.21
C LEU A 26 5.06 -4.39 -13.31
N ILE A 27 4.09 -5.14 -13.87
CA ILE A 27 3.33 -6.15 -13.12
C ILE A 27 4.27 -7.21 -12.56
N PHE A 28 5.17 -7.76 -13.39
CA PHE A 28 6.15 -8.75 -12.95
C PHE A 28 7.12 -8.17 -11.90
N GLU A 29 7.58 -6.93 -12.09
CA GLU A 29 8.45 -6.27 -11.11
C GLU A 29 7.73 -6.06 -9.77
N THR A 30 6.44 -5.69 -9.78
CA THR A 30 5.62 -5.61 -8.56
C THR A 30 5.52 -6.95 -7.84
N LEU A 31 5.30 -8.05 -8.57
CA LEU A 31 5.25 -9.39 -7.96
C LEU A 31 6.57 -9.74 -7.28
N ILE A 32 7.71 -9.46 -7.92
CA ILE A 32 9.03 -9.68 -7.35
C ILE A 32 9.20 -8.86 -6.07
N TRP A 33 8.89 -7.57 -6.10
CA TRP A 33 9.01 -6.72 -4.92
C TRP A 33 8.07 -7.13 -3.79
N GLN A 34 6.82 -7.51 -4.10
CA GLN A 34 5.87 -8.00 -3.11
C GLN A 34 6.41 -9.24 -2.41
N MET A 35 6.99 -10.19 -3.17
CA MET A 35 7.61 -11.39 -2.59
C MET A 35 8.82 -11.04 -1.72
N LEU A 36 9.66 -10.09 -2.12
CA LEU A 36 10.80 -9.62 -1.33
C LEU A 36 10.36 -8.95 -0.02
N VAL A 37 9.36 -8.08 -0.06
CA VAL A 37 8.79 -7.41 1.11
C VAL A 37 8.17 -8.42 2.06
N LEU A 38 7.35 -9.35 1.57
CA LEU A 38 6.73 -10.37 2.41
C LEU A 38 7.79 -11.27 3.05
N SER A 39 8.83 -11.63 2.30
CA SER A 39 9.97 -12.39 2.83
C SER A 39 10.69 -11.61 3.94
N ALA A 40 10.94 -10.31 3.75
CA ALA A 40 11.55 -9.46 4.76
C ALA A 40 10.68 -9.35 6.03
N VAL A 41 9.36 -9.20 5.87
CA VAL A 41 8.41 -9.16 6.99
C VAL A 41 8.43 -10.48 7.76
N ILE A 42 8.40 -11.63 7.06
CA ILE A 42 8.49 -12.96 7.69
C ILE A 42 9.80 -13.11 8.47
N VAL A 43 10.91 -12.67 7.89
CA VAL A 43 12.22 -12.65 8.56
C VAL A 43 12.17 -11.78 9.82
N MET A 44 11.64 -10.56 9.73
CA MET A 44 11.47 -9.68 10.91
C MET A 44 10.64 -10.35 12.01
N TYR A 45 9.55 -11.03 11.65
CA TYR A 45 8.76 -11.81 12.62
C TYR A 45 9.56 -12.94 13.26
N ARG A 46 10.40 -13.65 12.48
CA ARG A 46 11.22 -14.75 12.98
C ARG A 46 12.28 -14.29 13.99
N PHE A 47 12.86 -13.10 13.76
CA PHE A 47 13.88 -12.48 14.63
C PHE A 47 13.30 -11.64 15.77
N ARG A 48 11.99 -11.37 15.75
CA ARG A 48 11.28 -10.64 16.79
C ARG A 48 11.53 -11.13 18.23
N PRO A 49 11.46 -12.44 18.57
CA PRO A 49 11.71 -12.89 19.94
C PRO A 49 13.11 -12.50 20.43
N ILE A 50 14.12 -12.62 19.57
CA ILE A 50 15.50 -12.23 19.87
C ILE A 50 15.58 -10.71 20.14
N LEU A 51 14.90 -9.91 19.31
CA LEU A 51 14.83 -8.45 19.52
C LEU A 51 14.12 -8.09 20.84
N ARG A 52 13.08 -8.84 21.24
CA ARG A 52 12.40 -8.62 22.53
C ARG A 52 13.30 -8.93 23.72
N GLU A 53 14.08 -10.00 23.64
CA GLU A 53 15.05 -10.36 24.68
C GLU A 53 16.15 -9.30 24.82
N GLN A 54 16.61 -8.72 23.70
CA GLN A 54 17.69 -7.72 23.71
C GLN A 54 17.23 -6.29 24.03
N LEU A 55 15.98 -5.94 23.74
CA LEU A 55 15.45 -4.57 23.91
C LEU A 55 14.15 -4.53 24.73
N PRO A 56 14.13 -5.06 25.97
CA PRO A 56 12.93 -5.07 26.80
C PRO A 56 12.44 -3.66 27.16
N GLN A 57 13.34 -2.68 27.18
CA GLN A 57 13.05 -1.29 27.56
C GLN A 57 12.15 -0.55 26.54
N LEU A 58 12.15 -0.98 25.27
CA LEU A 58 11.33 -0.39 24.22
C LEU A 58 9.91 -1.00 24.14
N LEU A 59 9.64 -2.06 24.90
CA LEU A 59 8.40 -2.80 24.90
C LEU A 59 7.66 -2.55 26.21
N ARG A 60 7.00 -1.39 26.31
CA ARG A 60 6.35 -0.93 27.54
C ARG A 60 5.25 -1.86 28.06
N HIS A 61 4.65 -2.71 27.23
CA HIS A 61 3.55 -3.59 27.61
C HIS A 61 3.82 -5.06 27.24
N ASN A 62 3.67 -5.93 28.24
CA ASN A 62 3.85 -7.37 28.17
C ASN A 62 2.63 -8.07 27.54
N THR A 63 1.92 -7.45 26.59
CA THR A 63 0.83 -8.12 25.91
C THR A 63 1.40 -9.30 25.11
N PRO A 64 1.00 -10.55 25.42
CA PRO A 64 1.49 -11.73 24.71
C PRO A 64 0.94 -11.68 23.30
N TRP A 65 1.73 -11.10 22.40
CA TRP A 65 1.34 -10.89 21.03
C TRP A 65 1.37 -12.23 20.28
N LYS A 66 0.25 -12.96 20.31
CA LYS A 66 0.02 -14.18 19.54
C LYS A 66 -0.21 -13.82 18.07
N THR A 67 0.84 -13.42 17.38
CA THR A 67 0.84 -13.37 15.91
C THR A 67 1.15 -14.78 15.42
N ASN A 68 0.12 -15.63 15.35
CA ASN A 68 0.24 -16.92 14.68
C ASN A 68 0.40 -16.66 13.19
N ILE A 69 1.59 -16.88 12.66
CA ILE A 69 1.81 -16.93 11.21
C ILE A 69 1.13 -18.21 10.71
N GLY A 70 -0.13 -18.07 10.31
CA GLY A 70 -0.94 -19.14 9.75
C GLY A 70 -1.50 -18.74 8.40
N ILE A 71 -2.30 -19.63 7.82
CA ILE A 71 -3.10 -19.32 6.63
C ILE A 71 -4.06 -18.18 7.01
N PRO A 72 -4.15 -17.11 6.21
CA PRO A 72 -4.95 -15.96 6.59
C PRO A 72 -6.42 -16.33 6.74
N ALA A 73 -7.01 -15.92 7.87
CA ALA A 73 -8.43 -16.13 8.13
C ALA A 73 -9.27 -15.25 7.20
N THR A 74 -10.55 -15.61 6.99
CA THR A 74 -11.48 -14.84 6.14
C THR A 74 -11.55 -13.36 6.53
N GLN A 75 -11.49 -13.05 7.82
CA GLN A 75 -11.48 -11.66 8.32
C GLN A 75 -10.25 -10.87 7.86
N GLU A 76 -9.09 -11.52 7.78
CA GLU A 76 -7.83 -10.89 7.34
C GLU A 76 -7.87 -10.59 5.84
N ILE A 77 -8.47 -11.50 5.07
CA ILE A 77 -8.72 -11.30 3.63
C ILE A 77 -9.68 -10.11 3.43
N ILE A 78 -10.75 -10.04 4.22
CA ILE A 78 -11.71 -8.91 4.15
C ILE A 78 -11.01 -7.60 4.49
N ALA A 79 -10.20 -7.55 5.55
CA ALA A 79 -9.44 -6.36 5.93
C ALA A 79 -8.48 -5.91 4.82
N ALA A 80 -7.77 -6.86 4.18
CA ALA A 80 -6.90 -6.59 3.05
C ALA A 80 -7.67 -6.05 1.82
N ILE A 81 -8.85 -6.61 1.53
CA ILE A 81 -9.72 -6.13 0.44
C ILE A 81 -10.17 -4.69 0.72
N ILE A 82 -10.66 -4.40 1.92
CA ILE A 82 -11.10 -3.05 2.30
C ILE A 82 -9.94 -2.07 2.19
N SER A 83 -8.77 -2.44 2.72
CA SER A 83 -7.55 -1.64 2.63
C SER A 83 -7.16 -1.36 1.17
N THR A 84 -7.18 -2.40 0.32
CA THR A 84 -6.89 -2.31 -1.12
C THR A 84 -7.86 -1.36 -1.83
N LEU A 85 -9.16 -1.47 -1.56
CA LEU A 85 -10.18 -0.64 -2.20
C LEU A 85 -10.03 0.84 -1.78
N VAL A 86 -9.93 1.11 -0.48
CA VAL A 86 -9.81 2.48 0.04
C VAL A 86 -8.51 3.11 -0.47
N ALA A 87 -7.37 2.43 -0.30
CA ALA A 87 -6.08 2.95 -0.75
C ALA A 87 -6.04 3.10 -2.27
N GLY A 88 -6.62 2.15 -3.02
CA GLY A 88 -6.68 2.19 -4.48
C GLY A 88 -7.49 3.37 -5.01
N ILE A 89 -8.70 3.60 -4.49
CA ILE A 89 -9.54 4.74 -4.86
C ILE A 89 -8.84 6.05 -4.50
N MET A 90 -8.29 6.16 -3.29
CA MET A 90 -7.58 7.38 -2.86
C MET A 90 -6.35 7.64 -3.71
N THR A 91 -5.57 6.61 -4.05
CA THR A 91 -4.37 6.72 -4.89
C THR A 91 -4.74 7.17 -6.31
N TYR A 92 -5.82 6.63 -6.87
CA TYR A 92 -6.35 7.07 -8.17
C TYR A 92 -6.74 8.56 -8.15
N LEU A 93 -7.30 9.05 -7.04
CA LEU A 93 -7.77 10.43 -6.92
C LEU A 93 -6.64 11.43 -6.60
N LEU A 94 -5.67 11.06 -5.77
CA LEU A 94 -4.67 11.97 -5.21
C LEU A 94 -3.40 12.07 -6.07
N ILE A 95 -3.01 11.00 -6.75
CA ILE A 95 -1.88 11.07 -7.66
C ILE A 95 -2.36 11.71 -8.97
N ARG A 96 -1.98 12.96 -9.19
CA ARG A 96 -2.34 13.70 -10.42
C ARG A 96 -1.13 14.03 -11.28
N ASN A 97 0.05 14.15 -10.66
CA ASN A 97 1.29 14.40 -11.36
C ASN A 97 2.31 13.32 -11.04
N ALA A 98 3.17 13.00 -12.01
CA ALA A 98 4.28 12.06 -11.85
C ALA A 98 5.47 12.62 -11.05
N THR A 99 5.23 13.63 -10.20
CA THR A 99 6.31 14.18 -9.35
C THR A 99 6.62 13.18 -8.24
N PRO A 100 7.88 12.76 -8.04
CA PRO A 100 8.20 11.70 -7.09
C PRO A 100 7.72 12.00 -5.66
N LYS A 101 7.77 13.28 -5.24
CA LYS A 101 7.32 13.71 -3.91
C LYS A 101 5.82 13.53 -3.72
N GLN A 102 5.00 13.92 -4.70
CA GLN A 102 3.54 13.74 -4.63
C GLN A 102 3.20 12.25 -4.60
N VAL A 103 3.82 11.46 -5.50
CA VAL A 103 3.58 10.01 -5.57
C VAL A 103 3.88 9.36 -4.22
N LEU A 104 5.07 9.54 -3.67
CA LEU A 104 5.46 8.92 -2.40
C LEU A 104 4.58 9.38 -1.24
N PHE A 105 4.33 10.68 -1.10
CA PHE A 105 3.50 11.21 -0.02
C PHE A 105 2.05 10.72 -0.11
N SER A 106 1.46 10.76 -1.32
CA SER A 106 0.12 10.26 -1.56
C SER A 106 0.03 8.76 -1.25
N LEU A 107 1.00 7.95 -1.67
CA LEU A 107 0.99 6.51 -1.35
C LEU A 107 1.07 6.27 0.16
N VAL A 108 2.00 6.91 0.87
CA VAL A 108 2.08 6.78 2.35
C VAL A 108 0.74 7.13 2.98
N PHE A 109 0.14 8.25 2.59
CA PHE A 109 -1.12 8.73 3.15
C PHE A 109 -2.31 7.80 2.83
N CYS A 110 -2.47 7.41 1.57
CA CYS A 110 -3.54 6.51 1.12
C CYS A 110 -3.49 5.15 1.82
N PHE A 111 -2.30 4.55 1.91
CA PHE A 111 -2.14 3.25 2.55
C PHE A 111 -2.21 3.33 4.07
N ALA A 112 -1.83 4.46 4.69
CA ALA A 112 -2.09 4.69 6.11
C ALA A 112 -3.59 4.73 6.41
N LEU A 113 -4.37 5.47 5.63
CA LEU A 113 -5.82 5.49 5.79
C LEU A 113 -6.46 4.14 5.49
N GLY A 114 -6.12 3.50 4.38
CA GLY A 114 -6.67 2.21 4.00
C GLY A 114 -6.35 1.11 5.00
N ALA A 115 -5.11 1.03 5.47
CA ALA A 115 -4.72 0.07 6.51
C ALA A 115 -5.33 0.39 7.87
N GLY A 116 -5.42 1.67 8.24
CA GLY A 116 -6.12 2.12 9.44
C GLY A 116 -7.58 1.66 9.44
N ILE A 117 -8.34 2.00 8.39
CA ILE A 117 -9.75 1.58 8.28
C ILE A 117 -9.88 0.05 8.27
N GLY A 118 -9.05 -0.65 7.51
CA GLY A 118 -9.05 -2.12 7.48
C GLY A 118 -8.80 -2.73 8.87
N GLN A 119 -7.83 -2.21 9.61
CA GLN A 119 -7.50 -2.67 10.96
C GLN A 119 -8.58 -2.29 11.98
N SER A 120 -9.16 -1.09 11.91
CA SER A 120 -10.22 -0.63 12.82
C SER A 120 -11.48 -1.49 12.73
N LEU A 121 -11.84 -1.93 11.52
CA LEU A 121 -12.99 -2.82 11.32
C LEU A 121 -12.72 -4.25 11.76
N MET A 122 -11.45 -4.67 11.77
CA MET A 122 -11.03 -6.03 12.09
C MET A 122 -9.80 -6.03 13.01
N PRO A 123 -9.94 -5.60 14.29
CA PRO A 123 -8.83 -5.28 15.18
C PRO A 123 -7.90 -6.46 15.49
N ASN A 124 -8.43 -7.68 15.45
CA ASN A 124 -7.70 -8.92 15.77
C ASN A 124 -7.02 -9.59 14.56
N THR A 125 -6.98 -8.92 13.40
CA THR A 125 -6.42 -9.52 12.17
C THR A 125 -4.90 -9.47 12.11
N ASN A 126 -4.32 -10.49 11.48
CA ASN A 126 -2.90 -10.48 11.13
C ASN A 126 -2.59 -9.38 10.11
N PRO A 127 -1.67 -8.44 10.42
CA PRO A 127 -1.36 -7.33 9.53
C PRO A 127 -0.67 -7.76 8.23
N ILE A 128 -0.16 -9.00 8.14
CA ILE A 128 0.50 -9.51 6.93
C ILE A 128 -0.44 -9.47 5.72
N ALA A 129 -1.73 -9.76 5.90
CA ALA A 129 -2.69 -9.72 4.80
C ALA A 129 -2.83 -8.29 4.22
N ILE A 130 -2.79 -7.27 5.09
CA ILE A 130 -2.87 -5.86 4.70
C ILE A 130 -1.61 -5.42 3.92
N PHE A 131 -0.45 -6.03 4.17
CA PHE A 131 0.78 -5.75 3.41
C PHE A 131 0.75 -6.26 1.98
N VAL A 132 -0.26 -7.04 1.58
CA VAL A 132 -0.48 -7.43 0.18
C VAL A 132 -1.19 -6.32 -0.60
N SER A 133 -1.90 -5.41 0.08
CA SER A 133 -2.71 -4.35 -0.54
C SER A 133 -1.91 -3.45 -1.51
N PRO A 134 -0.68 -2.98 -1.19
CA PRO A 134 0.08 -2.15 -2.12
C PRO A 134 0.36 -2.83 -3.46
N GLY A 135 0.64 -4.14 -3.45
CA GLY A 135 0.88 -4.91 -4.66
C GLY A 135 -0.37 -5.08 -5.49
N LEU A 136 -1.51 -5.34 -4.85
CA LEU A 136 -2.80 -5.46 -5.54
C LEU A 136 -3.22 -4.14 -6.20
N VAL A 137 -3.05 -3.00 -5.52
CA VAL A 137 -3.34 -1.69 -6.11
C VAL A 137 -2.43 -1.39 -7.30
N ALA A 138 -1.13 -1.69 -7.19
CA ALA A 138 -0.18 -1.50 -8.29
C ALA A 138 -0.56 -2.35 -9.51
N ILE A 139 -0.77 -3.65 -9.31
CA ILE A 139 -1.17 -4.59 -10.38
C ILE A 139 -2.50 -4.15 -11.01
N GLY A 140 -3.50 -3.83 -10.19
CA GLY A 140 -4.79 -3.36 -10.68
C GLY A 140 -4.68 -2.08 -11.51
N SER A 141 -3.81 -1.15 -11.10
CA SER A 141 -3.56 0.10 -11.83
C SER A 141 -2.89 -0.14 -13.18
N TYR A 142 -1.90 -1.03 -13.24
CA TYR A 142 -1.22 -1.38 -14.50
C TYR A 142 -2.12 -2.18 -15.44
N LEU A 143 -2.91 -3.12 -14.91
CA LEU A 143 -3.92 -3.84 -15.70
C LEU A 143 -4.96 -2.88 -16.27
N LEU A 144 -5.40 -1.89 -15.49
CA LEU A 144 -6.35 -0.88 -15.98
C LEU A 144 -5.78 -0.11 -17.16
N VAL A 145 -4.48 0.24 -17.15
CA VAL A 145 -3.83 0.89 -18.31
C VAL A 145 -3.79 -0.04 -19.52
N ILE A 146 -3.35 -1.29 -19.35
CA ILE A 146 -3.26 -2.28 -20.43
C ILE A 146 -4.62 -2.52 -21.08
N LEU A 147 -5.69 -2.62 -20.27
CA LEU A 147 -7.04 -2.92 -20.76
C LEU A 147 -7.73 -1.71 -21.39
N ARG A 148 -7.25 -0.49 -21.12
CA ARG A 148 -7.93 0.75 -21.50
C ARG A 148 -7.28 1.48 -22.67
N PHE A 149 -5.99 1.30 -22.87
CA PHE A 149 -5.23 2.00 -23.91
C PHE A 149 -4.61 0.98 -24.85
N ASP A 150 -5.03 1.00 -26.11
CA ASP A 150 -4.51 0.11 -27.15
C ASP A 150 -3.22 0.63 -27.79
N ASP A 151 -2.99 1.96 -27.76
CA ASP A 151 -1.82 2.60 -28.36
C ASP A 151 -1.18 3.66 -27.46
N SER A 152 0.15 3.75 -27.57
CA SER A 152 1.03 4.73 -26.94
C SER A 152 0.54 6.18 -27.14
N THR A 153 0.00 6.52 -28.31
CA THR A 153 -0.47 7.89 -28.58
C THR A 153 -1.70 8.25 -27.75
N THR A 154 -2.65 7.33 -27.60
CA THR A 154 -3.87 7.54 -26.80
C THR A 154 -3.56 7.64 -25.31
N LEU A 155 -2.61 6.83 -24.84
CA LEU A 155 -2.13 6.87 -23.47
C LEU A 155 -1.45 8.22 -23.19
N LEU A 156 -0.51 8.63 -24.04
CA LEU A 156 0.21 9.89 -23.88
C LEU A 156 -0.72 11.09 -23.97
N ALA A 157 -1.68 11.06 -24.91
CA ALA A 157 -2.74 12.07 -24.98
C ALA A 157 -3.49 12.15 -23.66
N SER A 158 -3.97 11.03 -23.10
CA SER A 158 -4.71 11.04 -21.82
C SER A 158 -3.89 11.51 -20.62
N LEU A 159 -2.56 11.33 -20.65
CA LEU A 159 -1.65 11.81 -19.61
C LEU A 159 -1.58 13.35 -19.60
N TYR A 160 -1.61 13.98 -20.78
CA TYR A 160 -1.50 15.44 -20.92
C TYR A 160 -2.85 16.16 -21.03
N SER A 161 -3.89 15.52 -21.59
CA SER A 161 -5.23 16.09 -21.77
C SER A 161 -6.21 15.69 -20.66
N GLY A 162 -5.91 14.66 -19.87
CA GLY A 162 -6.75 14.18 -18.77
C GLY A 162 -6.94 15.19 -17.63
N SER A 163 -6.28 16.36 -17.68
CA SER A 163 -6.49 17.48 -16.76
C SER A 163 -7.51 18.50 -17.24
N GLU A 164 -8.08 18.36 -18.45
CA GLU A 164 -9.08 19.31 -18.97
C GLU A 164 -10.41 19.20 -18.21
N SER A 165 -10.93 20.35 -17.78
CA SER A 165 -12.22 20.49 -17.10
C SER A 165 -13.36 20.02 -18.01
N GLY A 166 -14.05 18.93 -17.62
CA GLY A 166 -15.15 18.32 -18.38
C GLY A 166 -14.90 16.88 -18.81
N THR A 167 -13.68 16.37 -18.66
CA THR A 167 -13.39 14.94 -18.86
C THR A 167 -14.03 14.08 -17.77
N GLY A 168 -14.75 13.03 -18.16
CA GLY A 168 -15.38 12.11 -17.21
C GLY A 168 -14.35 11.39 -16.34
N PHE A 169 -14.75 10.97 -15.13
CA PHE A 169 -13.88 10.26 -14.19
C PHE A 169 -13.18 9.04 -14.82
N LEU A 170 -13.91 8.32 -15.69
CA LEU A 170 -13.43 7.16 -16.44
C LEU A 170 -12.63 7.51 -17.70
N SER A 171 -12.50 8.79 -18.08
CA SER A 171 -11.67 9.22 -19.22
C SER A 171 -10.34 9.85 -18.78
N GLN A 172 -10.14 10.06 -17.48
CA GLN A 172 -8.86 10.51 -16.91
C GLN A 172 -7.83 9.38 -16.86
N PHE A 173 -6.55 9.70 -17.07
CA PHE A 173 -5.47 8.75 -16.89
C PHE A 173 -5.45 8.27 -15.43
N PRO A 174 -5.32 6.94 -15.16
CA PRO A 174 -5.23 6.43 -13.81
C PRO A 174 -3.92 6.90 -13.17
N GLY A 175 -3.99 7.95 -12.36
CA GLY A 175 -2.82 8.51 -11.70
C GLY A 175 -2.05 7.50 -10.84
N SER A 176 -2.74 6.47 -10.34
CA SER A 176 -2.14 5.33 -9.66
C SER A 176 -1.09 4.59 -10.52
N ALA A 177 -1.29 4.50 -11.84
CA ALA A 177 -0.32 3.88 -12.74
C ALA A 177 0.94 4.72 -13.00
N LEU A 178 1.03 5.95 -12.46
CA LEU A 178 2.24 6.78 -12.50
C LEU A 178 3.28 6.36 -11.46
N ALA A 179 2.87 5.63 -10.42
CA ALA A 179 3.80 5.14 -9.42
C ALA A 179 4.56 3.91 -9.93
N LEU A 180 5.85 3.84 -9.64
CA LEU A 180 6.65 2.65 -9.95
C LEU A 180 6.39 1.53 -8.93
N PRO A 181 6.70 0.26 -9.28
CA PRO A 181 6.54 -0.85 -8.36
C PRO A 181 7.22 -0.62 -7.00
N ILE A 182 8.43 -0.06 -7.00
CA ILE A 182 9.17 0.24 -5.78
C ILE A 182 8.51 1.31 -4.92
N ASP A 183 7.83 2.29 -5.52
CA ASP A 183 7.12 3.34 -4.80
C ASP A 183 5.95 2.74 -4.02
N TYR A 184 5.16 1.89 -4.67
CA TYR A 184 4.09 1.13 -4.01
C TYR A 184 4.60 0.29 -2.86
N MET A 185 5.71 -0.40 -3.06
CA MET A 185 6.24 -1.35 -2.09
C MET A 185 6.91 -0.65 -0.92
N SER A 186 7.59 0.48 -1.14
CA SER A 186 8.23 1.24 -0.07
C SER A 186 7.23 2.14 0.66
N ALA A 187 6.62 3.08 -0.05
CA ALA A 187 5.69 4.06 0.51
C ALA A 187 4.39 3.40 0.97
N GLY A 188 3.87 2.44 0.22
CA GLY A 188 2.62 1.74 0.58
C GLY A 188 2.79 0.90 1.85
N ILE A 189 3.88 0.16 2.00
CA ILE A 189 4.14 -0.62 3.22
C ILE A 189 4.39 0.29 4.42
N LEU A 190 5.17 1.36 4.24
CA LEU A 190 5.35 2.37 5.29
C LEU A 190 4.01 2.97 5.72
N GLY A 191 3.16 3.34 4.76
CA GLY A 191 1.80 3.79 5.00
C GLY A 191 1.00 2.77 5.79
N CYS A 192 0.97 1.51 5.36
CA CYS A 192 0.29 0.44 6.08
C CYS A 192 0.76 0.32 7.54
N CYS A 193 2.07 0.35 7.78
CA CYS A 193 2.65 0.30 9.12
C CYS A 193 2.17 1.47 10.00
N ILE A 194 2.15 2.69 9.45
CA ILE A 194 1.65 3.89 10.16
C ILE A 194 0.17 3.73 10.49
N GLY A 195 -0.65 3.35 9.51
CA GLY A 195 -2.10 3.17 9.70
C GLY A 195 -2.44 2.15 10.78
N ILE A 196 -1.80 0.98 10.73
CA ILE A 196 -1.97 -0.07 11.73
C ILE A 196 -1.47 0.41 13.11
N GLY A 197 -0.35 1.13 13.15
CA GLY A 197 0.22 1.67 14.38
C GLY A 197 -0.70 2.66 15.09
N ILE A 198 -1.31 3.59 14.35
CA ILE A 198 -2.26 4.58 14.88
C ILE A 198 -3.48 3.88 15.51
N VAL A 199 -4.06 2.92 14.80
CA VAL A 199 -5.26 2.21 15.28
C VAL A 199 -4.96 1.40 16.53
N ARG A 200 -3.78 0.79 16.61
CA ARG A 200 -3.37 0.04 17.80
C ARG A 200 -3.10 0.94 19.00
N ALA A 201 -2.41 2.06 18.79
CA ALA A 201 -2.18 3.03 19.85
C ALA A 201 -3.51 3.55 20.43
N ALA A 202 -4.49 3.83 19.57
CA ALA A 202 -5.82 4.26 20.01
C ALA A 202 -6.60 3.16 20.74
N ALA A 203 -6.44 1.89 20.35
CA ALA A 203 -7.08 0.77 21.05
C ALA A 203 -6.48 0.55 22.44
N ASP A 204 -5.15 0.63 22.56
CA ASP A 204 -4.45 0.49 23.84
C ASP A 204 -4.87 1.60 24.84
N GLU A 205 -5.08 2.84 24.38
CA GLU A 205 -5.57 3.94 25.24
C GLU A 205 -6.98 3.72 25.80
N MET A 206 -7.87 3.03 25.07
CA MET A 206 -9.23 2.74 25.52
C MET A 206 -9.28 1.66 26.59
N ASP A 207 -8.36 0.70 26.57
CA ASP A 207 -8.29 -0.39 27.54
C ASP A 207 -7.74 0.08 28.91
N ASP A 208 -7.06 1.23 28.96
CA ASP A 208 -6.47 1.84 30.17
C ASP A 208 -7.45 2.74 30.95
N GLU A 209 -8.68 2.98 30.47
CA GLU A 209 -9.68 3.76 31.22
C GLU A 209 -10.19 2.97 32.45
N PRO A 210 -10.01 3.48 33.69
CA PRO A 210 -10.46 2.80 34.88
C PRO A 210 -12.00 2.68 34.88
N LEU A 211 -12.50 1.46 35.10
CA LEU A 211 -13.94 1.22 35.23
C LEU A 211 -14.54 2.22 36.23
N PRO A 212 -15.66 2.88 35.89
CA PRO A 212 -16.28 3.83 36.81
C PRO A 212 -16.56 3.10 38.11
N ALA A 213 -16.03 3.64 39.21
CA ALA A 213 -16.19 3.07 40.54
C ALA A 213 -17.68 2.80 40.75
N GLU A 214 -18.05 1.52 40.94
CA GLU A 214 -19.41 1.13 41.27
C GLU A 214 -19.86 2.01 42.44
N SER A 215 -20.83 2.88 42.17
CA SER A 215 -21.43 3.73 43.19
C SER A 215 -22.19 2.82 44.15
N ALA A 216 -21.56 2.52 45.28
CA ALA A 216 -22.14 1.81 46.42
C ALA A 216 -23.24 2.63 47.10
#